data_AF-A0AB40E7L5-F1
#
_entry.id   AF-A0AB40E7L5-F1
#
_cell.length_a   1.000
_cell.length_b   1.000
_cell.length_c   1.000
_cell.angle_alpha   90.00
_cell.angle_beta   90.00
_cell.angle_gamma   90.00
#
_symmetry.space_group_name_H-M   'P 1'
#
loop_
_entity.id
_entity.type
_entity.pdbx_description
1 polymer ?
#
loop_
_entity_poly.entity_id
_entity_poly.type
_entity_poly.pdbx_seq_one_letter_code
_entity_poly.pdbx_strand_id
1 'polypeptide(L)'
;MKAAYLMMVCTVLVLLVAKPQVTMAVTCSPVQLSACVSAITSSTPPSQLCCSKIKEQKPCLCAYLKNPNLKKFVDSPNARKVANTCKTPYPKC
;
A
#
# COMPACT_ATOMS: atom_id res chain seq x y z
N MET A 1 -0.02 20.69 -45.44
CA MET A 1 -1.37 20.41 -44.89
C MET A 1 -1.54 18.95 -44.45
N LYS A 2 -1.27 17.94 -45.29
CA LYS A 2 -1.41 16.51 -44.93
C LYS A 2 -0.55 16.04 -43.73
N ALA A 3 0.72 16.47 -43.68
CA ALA A 3 1.64 16.08 -42.60
C ALA A 3 1.21 16.66 -41.23
N ALA A 4 0.76 17.91 -41.20
CA ALA A 4 0.26 18.55 -39.97
C ALA A 4 -1.01 17.84 -39.43
N TYR A 5 -1.90 17.41 -40.33
CA TYR A 5 -3.09 16.65 -39.97
C TYR A 5 -2.74 15.28 -39.38
N LEU A 6 -1.79 14.55 -40.00
CA LEU A 6 -1.31 13.27 -39.49
C LEU A 6 -0.68 13.40 -38.09
N MET A 7 0.15 14.43 -37.87
CA MET A 7 0.76 14.69 -36.57
C MET A 7 -0.30 14.98 -35.49
N MET A 8 -1.30 15.81 -35.83
CA MET A 8 -2.41 16.13 -34.92
C MET A 8 -3.23 14.89 -34.55
N VAL A 9 -3.59 14.07 -35.53
CA VAL A 9 -4.33 12.82 -35.32
C VAL A 9 -3.53 11.84 -34.47
N CYS A 10 -2.23 11.68 -34.74
CA CYS A 10 -1.35 10.86 -33.91
C CYS A 10 -1.28 11.35 -32.46
N THR A 11 -1.16 12.66 -32.22
CA THR A 11 -1.12 13.19 -30.85
C THR A 11 -2.43 12.97 -30.09
N VAL A 12 -3.59 13.14 -30.74
CA VAL A 12 -4.90 12.88 -30.11
C VAL A 12 -5.08 11.39 -29.79
N LEU A 13 -4.66 10.50 -30.70
CA LEU A 13 -4.70 9.05 -30.49
C LEU A 13 -3.83 8.61 -29.31
N VAL A 14 -2.61 9.16 -29.18
CA VAL A 14 -1.72 8.84 -28.06
C VAL A 14 -2.33 9.28 -26.72
N LEU A 15 -2.97 10.46 -26.67
CA LEU A 15 -3.64 10.95 -25.47
C LEU A 15 -4.87 10.10 -25.10
N LEU A 16 -5.62 9.59 -26.07
CA LEU A 16 -6.78 8.72 -25.83
C LEU A 16 -6.40 7.34 -25.27
N VAL A 17 -5.20 6.85 -25.58
CA VAL A 17 -4.69 5.55 -25.09
C VAL A 17 -3.94 5.70 -23.76
N ALA A 18 -3.55 6.93 -23.38
CA ALA A 18 -2.90 7.21 -22.12
C ALA A 18 -3.87 6.96 -20.94
N LYS A 19 -3.68 5.83 -20.26
CA LYS A 19 -4.39 5.55 -19.01
C LYS A 19 -3.81 6.43 -17.91
N PRO A 20 -4.60 7.30 -17.25
CA PRO A 20 -4.11 7.99 -16.07
C PRO A 20 -3.78 6.94 -15.01
N GLN A 21 -2.55 6.98 -14.50
CA GLN A 21 -2.18 6.21 -13.32
C GLN A 21 -2.86 6.87 -12.14
N VAL A 22 -4.11 6.49 -11.87
CA VAL A 22 -4.84 6.98 -10.70
C VAL A 22 -4.16 6.35 -9.48
N THR A 23 -3.18 7.05 -8.93
CA THR A 23 -2.60 6.68 -7.64
C THR A 23 -3.68 6.93 -6.60
N MET A 24 -4.27 5.86 -6.07
CA MET A 24 -5.09 5.96 -4.87
C MET A 24 -4.17 6.46 -3.76
N ALA A 25 -4.26 7.74 -3.44
CA ALA A 25 -3.52 8.34 -2.34
C ALA A 25 -4.12 7.79 -1.03
N VAL A 26 -3.63 6.62 -0.61
CA VAL A 26 -3.91 6.12 0.73
C VAL A 26 -3.20 7.04 1.71
N THR A 27 -3.95 7.67 2.60
CA THR A 27 -3.37 8.47 3.68
C THR A 27 -2.60 7.54 4.61
N CYS A 28 -1.27 7.65 4.58
CA CYS A 28 -0.38 6.90 5.46
C CYS A 28 -0.56 7.38 6.90
N SER A 29 -1.41 6.69 7.65
CA SER A 29 -1.58 6.90 9.09
C SER A 29 -1.43 5.58 9.85
N PRO A 30 -0.45 5.44 10.76
CA PRO A 30 -0.27 4.21 11.53
C PRO A 30 -1.49 3.88 12.41
N VAL A 31 -2.36 4.87 12.71
CA VAL A 31 -3.62 4.67 13.44
C VAL A 31 -4.57 3.73 12.71
N GLN A 32 -4.50 3.63 11.38
CA GLN A 32 -5.32 2.65 10.65
C GLN A 32 -4.92 1.20 10.95
N LEU A 33 -3.74 0.95 11.52
CA LEU A 33 -3.30 -0.38 11.96
C LEU A 33 -3.72 -0.71 13.40
N SER A 34 -4.48 0.17 14.07
CA SER A 34 -4.97 -0.03 15.44
C SER A 34 -5.75 -1.35 15.62
N ALA A 35 -6.52 -1.75 14.60
CA ALA A 35 -7.24 -3.04 14.59
C ALA A 35 -6.32 -4.27 14.68
N CYS A 36 -5.02 -4.11 14.43
CA CYS A 36 -4.02 -5.17 14.52
C CYS A 36 -3.28 -5.20 15.87
N VAL A 37 -3.50 -4.23 16.75
CA VAL A 37 -2.76 -4.12 18.03
C VAL A 37 -2.90 -5.38 18.85
N SER A 38 -4.14 -5.83 19.12
CA SER A 38 -4.37 -7.05 19.91
C SER A 38 -3.71 -8.29 19.30
N ALA A 39 -3.74 -8.42 17.97
CA ALA A 39 -3.12 -9.53 17.27
C ALA A 39 -1.58 -9.51 17.37
N ILE A 40 -0.99 -8.31 17.39
CA ILE A 40 0.46 -8.11 17.52
C ILE A 40 0.93 -8.26 18.97
N THR A 41 0.24 -7.65 19.93
CA THR A 41 0.66 -7.64 21.34
C THR A 41 0.33 -8.93 22.06
N SER A 42 -0.84 -9.52 21.78
CA SER A 42 -1.37 -10.67 22.51
C SER A 42 -1.31 -11.96 21.70
N SER A 43 -0.71 -11.92 20.50
CA SER A 43 -0.57 -13.08 19.60
C SER A 43 -1.90 -13.78 19.25
N THR A 44 -3.01 -13.04 19.29
CA THR A 44 -4.33 -13.55 18.91
C THR A 44 -4.48 -13.57 17.38
N PRO A 45 -5.38 -14.39 16.82
CA PRO A 45 -5.69 -14.33 15.40
C PRO A 45 -6.09 -12.91 14.94
N PRO A 46 -5.59 -12.42 13.79
CA PRO A 46 -5.94 -11.10 13.29
C PRO A 46 -7.40 -11.07 12.81
N SER A 47 -8.08 -9.96 13.08
CA SER A 47 -9.42 -9.72 12.56
C SER A 47 -9.42 -9.46 11.06
N GLN A 48 -10.57 -9.64 10.41
CA GLN A 48 -10.73 -9.28 9.00
C GLN A 48 -10.44 -7.79 8.74
N LEU A 49 -10.82 -6.92 9.69
CA LEU A 49 -10.54 -5.49 9.62
C LEU A 49 -9.03 -5.22 9.66
N CYS A 50 -8.29 -5.89 10.55
CA CYS A 50 -6.83 -5.80 10.59
C CYS A 50 -6.21 -6.17 9.24
N CYS A 51 -6.60 -7.33 8.69
CA CYS A 51 -6.06 -7.77 7.40
C CYS A 51 -6.42 -6.83 6.24
N SER A 52 -7.62 -6.26 6.24
CA SER A 52 -8.03 -5.26 5.25
C SER A 52 -7.15 -4.00 5.34
N LYS A 53 -6.93 -3.48 6.55
CA LYS A 53 -6.14 -2.27 6.77
C LYS A 53 -4.66 -2.42 6.47
N ILE A 54 -4.05 -3.57 6.76
CA ILE A 54 -2.66 -3.82 6.34
C ILE A 54 -2.53 -3.82 4.81
N LYS A 55 -3.49 -4.43 4.09
CA LYS A 55 -3.49 -4.44 2.62
C LYS A 55 -3.63 -3.05 2.03
N GLU A 56 -4.55 -2.26 2.56
CA GLU A 56 -4.76 -0.86 2.17
C GLU A 56 -3.47 -0.04 2.39
N GLN A 57 -2.78 -0.26 3.50
CA GLN A 57 -1.57 0.47 3.89
C GLN A 57 -0.27 -0.08 3.33
N LYS A 58 -0.32 -1.08 2.45
CA LYS A 58 0.87 -1.66 1.81
C LYS A 58 1.87 -0.63 1.26
N PRO A 59 1.47 0.43 0.53
CA PRO A 59 2.43 1.43 0.04
C PRO A 59 3.14 2.21 1.17
N CYS A 60 2.54 2.29 2.35
CA CYS A 60 3.06 3.03 3.50
C CYS A 60 3.99 2.20 4.40
N LEU A 61 3.96 0.87 4.31
CA LEU A 61 4.69 -0.02 5.22
C LEU A 61 6.21 0.25 5.23
N CYS A 62 6.81 0.60 4.08
CA CYS A 62 8.22 0.99 4.03
C CYS A 62 8.52 2.27 4.80
N ALA A 63 7.64 3.27 4.74
CA ALA A 63 7.80 4.49 5.51
C ALA A 63 7.71 4.19 7.02
N TYR A 64 6.81 3.29 7.43
CA TYR A 64 6.71 2.86 8.82
C TYR A 64 7.95 2.09 9.29
N LEU A 65 8.54 1.26 8.43
CA LEU A 65 9.78 0.54 8.73
C LEU A 65 11.00 1.46 8.88
N LYS A 66 11.01 2.60 8.17
CA LYS A 66 12.08 3.61 8.28
C LYS A 66 11.95 4.47 9.54
N ASN A 67 10.76 4.58 10.13
CA ASN A 67 10.55 5.32 11.37
C ASN A 67 10.87 4.43 12.59
N PRO A 68 11.92 4.72 13.40
CA PRO A 68 12.31 3.86 14.52
C PRO A 68 11.21 3.69 15.58
N ASN A 69 10.35 4.68 15.77
CA ASN A 69 9.23 4.60 16.72
C ASN A 69 8.14 3.62 16.26
N LEU A 70 7.98 3.45 14.95
CA LEU A 70 6.98 2.54 14.38
C LEU A 70 7.59 1.17 14.07
N LYS A 71 8.86 1.13 13.66
CA LYS A 71 9.61 -0.08 13.32
C LYS A 71 9.48 -1.15 14.40
N LYS A 72 9.63 -0.79 15.67
CA LYS A 72 9.50 -1.73 16.81
C LYS A 72 8.16 -2.47 16.83
N PHE A 73 7.09 -1.85 16.32
CA PHE A 73 5.76 -2.43 16.25
C PHE A 73 5.56 -3.22 14.95
N VAL A 74 5.82 -2.59 13.80
CA VAL A 74 5.56 -3.19 12.49
C VAL A 74 6.52 -4.34 12.15
N ASP A 75 7.75 -4.32 12.68
CA ASP A 75 8.82 -5.30 12.46
C ASP A 75 8.96 -6.35 13.58
N SER A 76 8.01 -6.38 14.51
CA SER A 76 7.99 -7.39 15.56
C SER A 76 7.73 -8.80 15.01
N PRO A 77 8.17 -9.87 15.71
CA PRO A 77 7.88 -11.24 15.30
C PRO A 77 6.38 -11.51 15.12
N ASN A 78 5.54 -10.94 15.99
CA ASN A 78 4.09 -11.09 15.89
C ASN A 78 3.48 -10.29 14.73
N ALA A 79 3.99 -9.08 14.43
CA ALA A 79 3.56 -8.35 13.23
C ALA A 79 3.90 -9.12 11.94
N ARG A 80 5.04 -9.80 11.89
CA ARG A 80 5.40 -10.70 10.77
C ARG A 80 4.45 -11.90 10.68
N LYS A 81 4.07 -12.51 11.80
CA LYS A 81 3.04 -13.58 11.82
C LYS A 81 1.70 -13.06 11.31
N VAL A 82 1.23 -11.91 11.80
CA VAL A 82 -0.01 -11.27 11.34
C VAL A 82 0.03 -11.00 9.83
N ALA A 83 1.14 -10.47 9.32
CA ALA A 83 1.33 -10.22 7.90
C ALA A 83 1.23 -11.51 7.07
N ASN A 84 1.80 -12.61 7.56
CA ASN A 84 1.69 -13.92 6.92
C ASN A 84 0.26 -14.46 6.94
N THR A 85 -0.42 -14.41 8.09
CA THR A 85 -1.82 -14.84 8.22
C THR A 85 -2.75 -14.02 7.31
N CYS A 86 -2.53 -12.71 7.22
CA CYS A 86 -3.30 -11.81 6.35
C CYS A 86 -2.91 -11.88 4.86
N LYS A 87 -1.92 -12.70 4.49
CA LYS A 87 -1.36 -12.82 3.12
C LYS A 87 -0.87 -11.49 2.54
N THR A 88 -0.24 -10.68 3.40
CA THR A 88 0.38 -9.40 3.03
C THR A 88 1.90 -9.58 3.06
N PRO A 89 2.54 -9.83 1.90
CA PRO A 89 3.97 -10.06 1.85
C PRO A 89 4.71 -8.85 2.42
N TYR A 90 5.66 -9.15 3.29
CA TYR A 90 6.48 -8.13 3.94
C TYR A 90 7.26 -7.35 2.88
N PRO A 91 7.20 -6.01 2.88
CA PRO A 91 7.82 -5.24 1.80
C PRO A 91 9.34 -5.32 1.89
N LYS A 92 9.99 -5.38 0.72
CA LYS A 92 11.42 -5.10 0.60
C LYS A 92 11.57 -3.60 0.43
N CYS A 93 12.12 -2.99 1.46
CA CYS A 93 12.47 -1.59 1.57
C CYS A 93 13.96 -1.55 1.95
#